data_AF-A0A0D7A808-F1
#
_entry.id   AF-A0A0D7A808-F1
#
_cell.length_a   1.000
_cell.length_b   1.000
_cell.length_c   1.000
_cell.angle_alpha   90.00
_cell.angle_beta   90.00
_cell.angle_gamma   90.00
#
_symmetry.space_group_name_H-M   'P 1'
#
loop_
_entity.id
_entity.type
_entity.pdbx_description
1 polymer ?
#
loop_
_entity_poly.entity_id
_entity_poly.type
_entity_poly.pdbx_seq_one_letter_code
_entity_poly.pdbx_strand_id
1 'polypeptide(L)'
;MPNVNDNIETITRVISAFGGPSIRPADLQWAADLSIGRDYLAWLAQKPFESVPEYEEPKAQSPEDSHKDEGKQLCDDIVAFERICLTDDELQIFKKIKGGSASMISGSCTAPPEYLTPRALNRKVDALNREADIFEQESASLRTRIEATKAETRRVKRAIKASQAHKNELDARNRETEGRLESLSVQRVKVDAAMAGAVKEAKALMDAFAHVAPAVEAQDALNLRTATIQAFVRDMRCVDDRAAHQPSMDEVQQETARLRGALSKDLINKAEEALTTRYLAKMLGSAGDVDAPTPGDAVSLDVENEVSRAWNSDMLEDLRARTAAFDAAIHSFEEDVLPPVQDDYGSQLSVYECVQEAEALIGTLCEELEDVADDADEATPNAEPATNEDAQSGFYEQLKDLVTTLKDLRPPDAHPLVLLDQQDVLDEVDRAVARHAACCEREIRWTRSVEVDLNKLSASHAPLMDVAYRHSPLDTSAPFSLPPDITNLVAQGNSEKRALGDAVKRLQKDVEFIESDRGHPYVENRPDTADYPKR
;
A
#
# COMPACT_ATOMS: atom_id res chain seq x y z
N MET A 1 17.91 61.66 -73.03
CA MET A 1 17.91 60.74 -74.19
C MET A 1 18.37 59.40 -73.66
N PRO A 2 17.52 58.36 -73.64
CA PRO A 2 17.95 57.02 -73.22
C PRO A 2 19.15 56.59 -74.07
N ASN A 3 20.13 55.95 -73.44
CA ASN A 3 21.35 55.54 -74.11
C ASN A 3 21.00 54.45 -75.13
N VAL A 4 21.36 54.65 -76.40
CA VAL A 4 20.97 53.74 -77.49
C VAL A 4 21.55 52.34 -77.25
N ASN A 5 22.71 52.25 -76.60
CA ASN A 5 23.31 50.97 -76.22
C ASN A 5 22.47 50.21 -75.17
N ASP A 6 21.91 50.91 -74.18
CA ASP A 6 21.06 50.28 -73.16
C ASP A 6 19.79 49.69 -73.81
N ASN A 7 19.19 50.40 -74.79
CA ASN A 7 18.05 49.89 -75.54
C ASN A 7 18.37 48.61 -76.33
N ILE A 8 19.56 48.54 -76.94
CA ILE A 8 20.02 47.37 -77.69
C ILE A 8 20.22 46.18 -76.74
N GLU A 9 20.82 46.41 -75.57
CA GLU A 9 21.01 45.36 -74.58
C GLU A 9 19.68 44.81 -74.07
N THR A 10 18.71 45.67 -73.76
CA THR A 10 17.36 45.26 -73.35
C THR A 10 16.68 44.42 -74.43
N ILE A 11 16.68 44.88 -75.68
CA ILE A 11 16.06 44.14 -76.80
C ILE A 11 16.74 42.79 -77.04
N THR A 12 18.07 42.75 -76.99
CA THR A 12 18.85 41.52 -77.17
C THR A 12 18.52 40.51 -76.07
N ARG A 13 18.43 40.98 -74.83
CA ARG A 13 18.06 40.17 -73.66
C ARG A 13 16.64 39.62 -73.80
N VAL A 14 15.69 40.46 -74.20
CA VAL A 14 14.30 40.08 -74.48
C VAL A 14 14.25 39.00 -75.58
N ILE A 15 14.90 39.20 -76.73
CA ILE A 15 14.89 38.23 -77.84
C ILE A 15 15.41 36.86 -77.36
N SER A 16 16.49 36.85 -76.57
CA SER A 16 17.02 35.60 -76.01
C SER A 16 16.07 34.94 -75.02
N ALA A 17 15.36 35.73 -74.20
CA ALA A 17 14.39 35.24 -73.23
C ALA A 17 13.15 34.59 -73.89
N PHE A 18 12.78 35.04 -75.09
CA PHE A 18 11.74 34.41 -75.92
C PHE A 18 12.21 33.16 -76.67
N GLY A 19 13.42 32.66 -76.41
CA GLY A 19 14.00 31.51 -77.10
C GLY A 19 14.46 31.84 -78.53
N GLY A 20 14.63 33.12 -78.86
CA GLY A 20 15.23 33.57 -80.11
C GLY A 20 16.73 33.24 -80.19
N PRO A 21 17.37 33.43 -81.36
CA PRO A 21 18.81 33.23 -81.49
C PRO A 21 19.58 34.17 -80.55
N SER A 22 20.73 33.72 -80.07
CA SER A 22 21.65 34.57 -79.28
C SER A 22 22.26 35.62 -80.20
N ILE A 23 21.60 36.78 -80.27
CA ILE A 23 22.07 37.97 -80.98
C ILE A 23 23.04 38.68 -80.03
N ARG A 24 24.18 39.19 -80.51
CA ARG A 24 25.06 40.04 -79.71
C ARG A 24 24.63 41.50 -79.90
N PRO A 25 24.79 42.38 -78.90
CA PRO A 25 24.47 43.81 -79.06
C PRO A 25 25.13 44.46 -80.30
N ALA A 26 26.35 44.04 -80.62
CA ALA A 26 27.08 44.48 -81.82
C ALA A 26 26.35 44.16 -83.13
N ASP A 27 25.58 43.08 -83.17
CA ASP A 27 24.83 42.65 -84.37
C ASP A 27 23.62 43.57 -84.65
N LEU A 28 23.19 44.37 -83.68
CA LEU A 28 22.12 45.36 -83.82
C LEU A 28 22.66 46.80 -83.96
N GLN A 29 23.98 46.99 -83.82
CA GLN A 29 24.58 48.32 -83.80
C GLN A 29 24.47 49.03 -85.15
N TRP A 30 24.52 48.28 -86.27
CA TRP A 30 24.29 48.83 -87.60
C TRP A 30 22.88 49.48 -87.75
N ALA A 31 21.88 48.97 -87.02
CA ALA A 31 20.54 49.52 -87.05
C ALA A 31 20.46 50.83 -86.26
N ALA A 32 21.27 51.00 -85.21
CA ALA A 32 21.38 52.26 -84.46
C ALA A 32 22.10 53.38 -85.22
N ASP A 33 22.93 53.03 -86.22
CA ASP A 33 23.60 53.98 -87.11
C ASP A 33 22.64 54.63 -88.12
N LEU A 34 21.54 53.97 -88.45
CA LEU A 34 20.46 54.50 -89.27
C LEU A 34 19.46 55.26 -88.40
N SER A 35 19.05 56.47 -88.82
CA SER A 35 18.07 57.28 -88.09
C SER A 35 16.76 56.51 -87.85
N ILE A 36 16.23 55.87 -88.90
CA ILE A 36 15.00 55.08 -88.83
C ILE A 36 15.18 53.85 -87.93
N GLY A 37 16.35 53.20 -87.97
CA GLY A 37 16.60 52.02 -87.14
C GLY A 37 16.78 52.38 -85.67
N ARG A 38 17.40 53.51 -85.36
CA ARG A 38 17.47 54.07 -84.01
C ARG A 38 16.10 54.41 -83.46
N ASP A 39 15.24 55.02 -84.25
CA ASP A 39 13.87 55.33 -83.85
C ASP A 39 13.07 54.06 -83.60
N TYR A 40 13.28 53.01 -84.40
CA TYR A 40 12.64 51.71 -84.21
C TYR A 40 13.13 50.96 -82.97
N LEU A 41 14.44 50.93 -82.72
CA LEU A 41 15.03 50.34 -81.50
C LEU A 41 14.62 51.13 -80.26
N ALA A 42 14.60 52.47 -80.35
CA ALA A 42 14.10 53.31 -79.29
C ALA A 42 12.60 53.05 -79.05
N TRP A 43 11.79 52.87 -80.09
CA TRP A 43 10.37 52.53 -79.96
C TRP A 43 10.17 51.16 -79.32
N LEU A 44 10.94 50.14 -79.70
CA LEU A 44 10.88 48.81 -79.09
C LEU A 44 11.28 48.85 -77.61
N ALA A 45 12.28 49.64 -77.24
CA ALA A 45 12.72 49.79 -75.85
C ALA A 45 11.84 50.75 -75.03
N GLN A 46 11.20 51.75 -75.65
CA GLN A 46 10.27 52.71 -75.04
C GLN A 46 8.84 52.20 -74.93
N LYS A 47 8.57 50.92 -75.20
CA LYS A 47 7.27 50.31 -74.93
C LYS A 47 7.30 49.61 -73.56
N PRO A 48 7.27 50.32 -72.41
CA PRO A 48 6.63 49.72 -71.26
C PRO A 48 5.17 49.67 -71.65
N PHE A 49 4.64 48.47 -71.90
CA PHE A 49 3.20 48.32 -71.94
C PHE A 49 2.67 48.90 -70.63
N GLU A 50 1.80 49.91 -70.73
CA GLU A 50 1.09 50.50 -69.60
C GLU A 50 0.81 49.40 -68.59
N SER A 51 1.44 49.57 -67.42
CA SER A 51 1.36 48.68 -66.27
C SER A 51 0.00 48.02 -66.26
N VAL A 52 -0.03 46.71 -66.53
CA VAL A 52 -1.22 45.89 -66.30
C VAL A 52 -1.65 46.21 -64.86
N PRO A 53 -2.92 46.59 -64.61
CA PRO A 53 -3.37 46.88 -63.26
C PRO A 53 -2.93 45.71 -62.39
N GLU A 54 -2.09 46.06 -61.43
CA GLU A 54 -1.41 45.19 -60.50
C GLU A 54 -2.42 44.15 -60.00
N TYR A 55 -2.30 42.90 -60.47
CA TYR A 55 -2.90 41.79 -59.74
C TYR A 55 -2.13 41.75 -58.44
N GLU A 56 -2.76 42.20 -57.35
CA GLU A 56 -2.20 42.18 -56.01
C GLU A 56 -1.86 40.74 -55.63
N GLU A 57 -0.64 40.29 -55.96
CA GLU A 57 -0.09 39.11 -55.34
C GLU A 57 0.18 39.43 -53.85
N PRO A 58 -0.21 38.54 -52.94
CA PRO A 58 -0.08 38.77 -51.51
C PRO A 58 1.39 38.93 -51.14
N LYS A 59 1.73 40.11 -50.61
CA LYS A 59 3.07 40.47 -50.14
C LYS A 59 3.57 39.49 -49.07
N ALA A 60 4.33 38.47 -49.48
CA ALA A 60 5.18 37.73 -48.56
C ALA A 60 6.39 38.62 -48.22
N GLN A 61 6.29 39.32 -47.09
CA GLN A 61 7.40 40.06 -46.50
C GLN A 61 8.49 39.07 -46.04
N SER A 62 9.54 38.92 -46.82
CA SER A 62 10.81 38.35 -46.35
C SER A 62 11.92 39.34 -46.69
N PRO A 63 12.57 39.97 -45.68
CA PRO A 63 13.54 41.03 -45.91
C PRO A 63 14.95 40.45 -45.88
N GLU A 64 15.41 39.84 -46.97
CA GLU A 64 16.83 39.53 -47.22
C GLU A 64 16.95 38.94 -48.64
N ASP A 65 17.39 39.74 -49.62
CA ASP A 65 18.07 39.32 -50.87
C ASP A 65 18.08 40.48 -51.90
N SER A 66 19.15 41.27 -51.93
CA SER A 66 19.36 42.39 -52.86
C SER A 66 19.76 41.97 -54.30
N HIS A 67 19.68 40.68 -54.64
CA HIS A 67 20.01 40.15 -55.97
C HIS A 67 18.79 39.72 -56.81
N LYS A 68 17.55 39.94 -56.33
CA LYS A 68 16.31 39.52 -57.03
C LYS A 68 15.73 40.55 -58.03
N ASP A 69 16.29 41.75 -58.13
CA ASP A 69 15.73 42.82 -58.97
C ASP A 69 15.91 42.58 -60.48
N GLU A 70 17.04 42.03 -60.93
CA GLU A 70 17.27 41.80 -62.37
C GLU A 70 16.34 40.71 -62.96
N GLY A 71 16.00 39.69 -62.16
CA GLY A 71 15.08 38.64 -62.57
C GLY A 71 13.63 39.13 -62.67
N LYS A 72 13.23 40.04 -61.77
CA LYS A 72 11.89 40.64 -61.78
C LYS A 72 11.71 41.56 -62.99
N GLN A 73 12.72 42.38 -63.30
CA GLN A 73 12.68 43.26 -64.46
C GLN A 73 12.67 42.49 -65.79
N LEU A 74 13.39 41.38 -65.89
CA LEU A 74 13.32 40.48 -67.05
C LEU A 74 11.91 39.88 -67.22
N CYS A 75 11.27 39.45 -66.13
CA CYS A 75 9.90 38.92 -66.17
C CYS A 75 8.90 39.98 -66.63
N ASP A 76 9.03 41.22 -66.14
CA ASP A 76 8.16 42.34 -66.54
C ASP A 76 8.35 42.69 -68.03
N ASP A 77 9.60 42.70 -68.50
CA ASP A 77 9.92 42.91 -69.92
C ASP A 77 9.37 41.76 -70.79
N ILE A 78 9.49 40.50 -70.35
CA ILE A 78 8.88 39.35 -71.04
C ILE A 78 7.37 39.58 -71.14
N VAL A 79 6.67 39.81 -70.03
CA VAL A 79 5.20 40.00 -70.01
C VAL A 79 4.74 41.14 -70.93
N ALA A 80 5.53 42.21 -71.06
CA ALA A 80 5.27 43.30 -71.99
C ALA A 80 5.33 42.85 -73.46
N PHE A 81 6.40 42.14 -73.85
CA PHE A 81 6.58 41.66 -75.22
C PHE A 81 5.65 40.49 -75.58
N GLU A 82 5.18 39.73 -74.59
CA GLU A 82 4.21 38.63 -74.77
C GLU A 82 2.90 39.06 -75.46
N ARG A 83 2.53 40.34 -75.40
CA ARG A 83 1.34 40.89 -76.06
C ARG A 83 1.52 41.15 -77.57
N ILE A 84 2.76 41.28 -78.03
CA ILE A 84 3.09 41.55 -79.45
C ILE A 84 3.52 40.26 -80.15
N CYS A 85 4.19 39.36 -79.42
CA CYS A 85 4.70 38.13 -79.97
C CYS A 85 3.58 37.10 -80.20
N LEU A 86 3.35 36.76 -81.47
CA LEU A 86 2.52 35.61 -81.85
C LEU A 86 3.26 34.33 -81.49
N THR A 87 2.58 33.44 -80.79
CA THR A 87 3.06 32.07 -80.52
C THR A 87 3.09 31.24 -81.81
N ASP A 88 3.87 30.16 -81.86
CA ASP A 88 3.95 29.32 -83.07
C ASP A 88 2.57 28.75 -83.45
N ASP A 89 1.73 28.43 -82.47
CA ASP A 89 0.35 27.98 -82.70
C ASP A 89 -0.51 29.08 -83.34
N GLU A 90 -0.40 30.33 -82.88
CA GLU A 90 -1.07 31.48 -83.47
C GLU A 90 -0.54 31.77 -84.89
N LEU A 91 0.77 31.61 -85.11
CA LEU A 91 1.38 31.72 -86.43
C LEU A 91 0.90 30.60 -87.37
N GLN A 92 0.70 29.37 -86.87
CA GLN A 92 0.14 28.27 -87.65
C GLN A 92 -1.33 28.51 -87.99
N ILE A 93 -2.13 29.05 -87.07
CA ILE A 93 -3.51 29.48 -87.33
C ILE A 93 -3.51 30.58 -88.40
N PHE A 94 -2.64 31.59 -88.25
CA PHE A 94 -2.52 32.68 -89.22
C PHE A 94 -2.07 32.18 -90.61
N LYS A 95 -1.12 31.24 -90.67
CA LYS A 95 -0.68 30.59 -91.93
C LYS A 95 -1.80 29.76 -92.56
N LYS A 96 -2.60 29.03 -91.77
CA LYS A 96 -3.78 28.28 -92.26
C LYS A 96 -4.86 29.21 -92.82
N ILE A 97 -5.10 30.35 -92.17
CA ILE A 97 -6.03 31.39 -92.67
C ILE A 97 -5.51 32.00 -93.98
N LYS A 98 -4.20 32.26 -94.09
CA LYS A 98 -3.59 32.84 -95.29
C LYS A 98 -3.50 31.85 -96.47
N GLY A 99 -3.39 30.55 -96.18
CA GLY A 99 -3.37 29.47 -97.19
C GLY A 99 -4.76 29.05 -97.67
N GLY A 100 -5.81 29.31 -96.89
CA GLY A 100 -7.19 29.16 -97.32
C GLY A 100 -7.63 30.37 -98.15
N SER A 101 -7.83 30.17 -99.46
CA SER A 101 -8.28 31.14 -100.46
C SER A 101 -9.01 32.39 -99.90
N ALA A 102 -8.23 33.42 -99.54
CA ALA A 102 -8.71 34.69 -99.02
C ALA A 102 -9.22 35.55 -100.18
N SER A 103 -10.32 35.13 -100.79
CA SER A 103 -11.09 35.97 -101.71
C SER A 103 -12.20 36.65 -100.92
N MET A 104 -12.08 37.97 -100.79
CA MET A 104 -13.13 38.92 -100.37
C MET A 104 -13.63 38.86 -98.92
N ILE A 105 -12.87 39.40 -97.97
CA ILE A 105 -13.46 40.08 -96.80
C ILE A 105 -12.64 41.34 -96.50
N SER A 106 -13.08 42.48 -97.07
CA SER A 106 -12.58 43.82 -96.74
C SER A 106 -13.40 44.41 -95.59
N GLY A 107 -13.56 43.65 -94.52
CA GLY A 107 -14.23 44.05 -93.29
C GLY A 107 -13.23 43.96 -92.13
N SER A 108 -13.14 45.00 -91.32
CA SER A 108 -12.31 45.07 -90.11
C SER A 108 -12.35 43.77 -89.31
N CYS A 109 -11.29 42.96 -89.36
CA CYS A 109 -11.14 41.74 -88.57
C CYS A 109 -10.84 42.10 -87.11
N THR A 110 -11.86 42.52 -86.37
CA THR A 110 -11.82 42.52 -84.90
C THR A 110 -12.16 41.12 -84.43
N ALA A 111 -11.26 40.49 -83.66
CA ALA A 111 -11.52 39.20 -83.04
C ALA A 111 -12.82 39.29 -82.19
N PRO A 112 -13.67 38.25 -82.18
CA PRO A 112 -14.83 38.21 -81.30
C PRO A 112 -14.40 38.46 -79.83
N PRO A 113 -15.16 39.24 -79.04
CA PRO A 113 -14.79 39.57 -77.66
C PRO A 113 -14.66 38.36 -76.73
N GLU A 114 -15.19 37.20 -77.14
CA GLU A 114 -15.14 35.92 -76.41
C GLU A 114 -13.96 35.02 -76.84
N TYR A 115 -13.18 35.41 -77.85
CA TYR A 115 -12.03 34.62 -78.29
C TYR A 115 -10.87 34.76 -77.29
N LEU A 116 -10.60 33.68 -76.56
CA LEU A 116 -9.37 33.54 -75.79
C LEU A 116 -8.25 33.11 -76.73
N THR A 117 -7.13 33.83 -76.70
CA THR A 117 -5.94 33.41 -77.45
C THR A 117 -5.50 32.01 -76.97
N PRO A 118 -4.93 31.16 -77.85
CA PRO A 118 -4.45 29.83 -77.47
C PRO A 118 -3.53 29.86 -76.24
N ARG A 119 -2.75 30.93 -76.10
CA ARG A 119 -1.93 31.19 -74.92
C ARG A 119 -2.75 31.43 -73.65
N ALA A 120 -3.75 32.32 -73.70
CA ALA A 120 -4.62 32.57 -72.55
C ALA A 120 -5.42 31.32 -72.17
N LEU A 121 -5.81 30.52 -73.16
CA LEU A 121 -6.45 29.23 -72.96
C LEU A 121 -5.49 28.23 -72.28
N ASN A 122 -4.26 28.08 -72.78
CA ASN A 122 -3.26 27.19 -72.17
C ASN A 122 -2.92 27.63 -70.74
N ARG A 123 -2.76 28.93 -70.48
CA ARG A 123 -2.58 29.45 -69.11
C ARG A 123 -3.74 29.11 -68.19
N LYS A 124 -4.98 29.22 -68.69
CA LYS A 124 -6.17 28.86 -67.94
C LYS A 124 -6.23 27.36 -67.68
N VAL A 125 -5.87 26.53 -68.67
CA VAL A 125 -5.79 25.07 -68.53
C VAL A 125 -4.71 24.69 -67.51
N ASP A 126 -3.53 25.30 -67.57
CA ASP A 126 -2.45 25.08 -66.61
C ASP A 126 -2.87 25.50 -65.19
N ALA A 127 -3.56 26.64 -65.06
CA ALA A 127 -4.08 27.08 -63.77
C ALA A 127 -5.11 26.10 -63.21
N LEU A 128 -6.05 25.63 -64.04
CA LEU A 128 -7.05 24.62 -63.65
C LEU A 128 -6.41 23.26 -63.31
N ASN A 129 -5.37 22.86 -64.03
CA ASN A 129 -4.63 21.63 -63.74
C ASN A 129 -3.89 21.74 -62.39
N ARG A 130 -3.23 22.87 -62.12
CA ARG A 130 -2.61 23.11 -60.80
C ARG A 130 -3.63 23.11 -59.67
N GLU A 131 -4.79 23.73 -59.90
CA GLU A 131 -5.89 23.74 -58.93
C GLU A 131 -6.41 22.31 -58.70
N ALA A 132 -6.57 21.51 -59.75
CA ALA A 132 -6.93 20.10 -59.65
C ALA A 132 -5.89 19.28 -58.87
N ASP A 133 -4.59 19.48 -59.14
CA ASP A 133 -3.50 18.83 -58.41
C ASP A 133 -3.54 19.18 -56.91
N ILE A 134 -3.81 20.45 -56.57
CA ILE A 134 -3.98 20.89 -55.18
C ILE A 134 -5.17 20.18 -54.53
N PHE A 135 -6.33 20.12 -55.21
CA PHE A 135 -7.50 19.42 -54.69
C PHE A 135 -7.27 17.92 -54.50
N GLU A 136 -6.50 17.28 -55.39
CA GLU A 136 -6.12 15.88 -55.23
C GLU A 136 -5.21 15.67 -54.02
N GLN A 137 -4.20 16.54 -53.83
CA GLN A 137 -3.32 16.51 -52.66
C GLN A 137 -4.08 16.75 -51.35
N GLU A 138 -4.98 17.72 -51.30
CA GLU A 138 -5.83 17.99 -50.13
C GLU A 138 -6.76 16.81 -49.85
N SER A 139 -7.36 16.22 -50.89
CA SER A 139 -8.21 15.04 -50.76
C SER A 139 -7.43 13.83 -50.23
N ALA A 140 -6.20 13.62 -50.70
CA ALA A 140 -5.31 12.57 -50.19
C ALA A 140 -4.96 12.81 -48.71
N SER A 141 -4.58 14.04 -48.34
CA SER A 141 -4.30 14.44 -46.96
C SER A 141 -5.50 14.21 -46.03
N LEU A 142 -6.70 14.59 -46.48
CA LEU A 142 -7.94 14.36 -45.74
C LEU A 142 -8.24 12.86 -45.56
N ARG A 143 -8.02 12.03 -46.59
CA ARG A 143 -8.16 10.57 -46.49
C ARG A 143 -7.21 9.99 -45.46
N THR A 144 -5.92 10.38 -45.49
CA THR A 144 -4.94 9.93 -44.49
C THR A 144 -5.32 10.35 -43.08
N ARG A 145 -5.86 11.56 -42.90
CA ARG A 145 -6.32 12.06 -41.59
C ARG A 145 -7.55 11.30 -41.08
N ILE A 146 -8.47 10.94 -41.98
CA ILE A 146 -9.64 10.12 -41.64
C ILE A 146 -9.21 8.71 -41.24
N GLU A 147 -8.26 8.10 -41.94
CA GLU A 147 -7.73 6.78 -41.62
C GLU A 147 -7.01 6.78 -40.27
N ALA A 148 -6.18 7.80 -40.00
CA ALA A 148 -5.54 7.99 -38.70
C ALA A 148 -6.57 8.14 -37.57
N THR A 149 -7.59 8.98 -37.75
CA THR A 149 -8.68 9.15 -36.77
C THR A 149 -9.46 7.86 -36.55
N LYS A 150 -9.70 7.05 -37.60
CA LYS A 150 -10.33 5.73 -37.48
C LYS A 150 -9.46 4.75 -36.70
N ALA A 151 -8.14 4.76 -36.91
CA ALA A 151 -7.21 3.92 -36.18
C ALA A 151 -7.20 4.27 -34.69
N GLU A 152 -7.14 5.57 -34.35
CA GLU A 152 -7.20 6.04 -32.96
C GLU A 152 -8.56 5.74 -32.30
N THR A 153 -9.68 5.91 -33.03
CA THR A 153 -11.00 5.52 -32.53
C THR A 153 -11.07 4.02 -32.19
N ARG A 154 -10.47 3.15 -33.02
CA ARG A 154 -10.38 1.71 -32.74
C ARG A 154 -9.49 1.42 -31.54
N ARG A 155 -8.40 2.18 -31.35
CA ARG A 155 -7.51 2.08 -30.17
C ARG A 155 -8.25 2.46 -28.90
N VAL A 156 -8.96 3.60 -28.89
CA VAL A 156 -9.78 4.05 -27.76
C VAL A 156 -10.88 3.05 -27.44
N LYS A 157 -11.59 2.51 -28.44
CA LYS A 157 -12.59 1.44 -28.22
C LYS A 157 -12.01 0.19 -27.56
N ARG A 158 -10.80 -0.22 -27.94
CA ARG A 158 -10.09 -1.34 -27.28
C ARG A 158 -9.71 -0.99 -25.85
N ALA A 159 -9.21 0.22 -25.59
CA ALA A 159 -8.88 0.69 -24.24
C ALA A 159 -10.11 0.74 -23.33
N ILE A 160 -11.26 1.22 -23.82
CA ILE A 160 -12.53 1.21 -23.08
C ILE A 160 -12.95 -0.21 -22.73
N LYS A 161 -12.89 -1.16 -23.69
CA LYS A 161 -13.21 -2.56 -23.41
C LYS A 161 -12.26 -3.19 -22.39
N ALA A 162 -10.97 -2.90 -22.47
CA ALA A 162 -9.98 -3.37 -21.51
C ALA A 162 -10.24 -2.80 -20.10
N SER A 163 -10.56 -1.51 -20.01
CA SER A 163 -10.92 -0.86 -18.75
C SER A 163 -12.21 -1.42 -18.15
N GLN A 164 -13.22 -1.73 -18.97
CA GLN A 164 -14.45 -2.40 -18.52
C GLN A 164 -14.18 -3.83 -18.02
N ALA A 165 -13.32 -4.59 -18.69
CA ALA A 165 -12.92 -5.92 -18.23
C ALA A 165 -12.20 -5.83 -16.87
N HIS A 166 -11.27 -4.89 -16.72
CA HIS A 166 -10.56 -4.64 -15.46
C HIS A 166 -11.50 -4.20 -14.33
N LYS A 167 -12.49 -3.36 -14.63
CA LYS A 167 -13.54 -2.98 -13.67
C LYS A 167 -14.32 -4.21 -13.19
N ASN A 168 -14.76 -5.06 -14.11
CA ASN A 168 -15.52 -6.26 -13.76
C ASN A 168 -14.68 -7.25 -12.94
N GLU A 169 -13.38 -7.35 -13.23
CA GLU A 169 -12.44 -8.14 -12.44
C GLU A 169 -12.28 -7.59 -11.02
N LEU A 170 -12.12 -6.27 -10.87
CA LEU A 170 -12.09 -5.62 -9.55
C LEU A 170 -13.39 -5.81 -8.78
N ASP A 171 -14.54 -5.68 -9.44
CA ASP A 171 -15.84 -5.94 -8.81
C ASP A 171 -15.96 -7.40 -8.34
N ALA A 172 -15.42 -8.36 -9.09
CA ALA A 172 -15.38 -9.76 -8.68
C ALA A 172 -14.47 -9.98 -7.46
N ARG A 173 -13.27 -9.38 -7.45
CA ARG A 173 -12.36 -9.44 -6.30
C ARG A 173 -12.96 -8.77 -5.06
N ASN A 174 -13.64 -7.64 -5.24
CA ASN A 174 -14.31 -6.96 -4.13
C ASN A 174 -15.38 -7.87 -3.50
N ARG A 175 -16.24 -8.50 -4.31
CA ARG A 175 -17.22 -9.47 -3.79
C ARG A 175 -16.57 -10.66 -3.08
N GLU A 176 -15.45 -11.15 -3.58
CA GLU A 176 -14.68 -12.21 -2.91
C GLU A 176 -14.13 -11.73 -1.56
N THR A 177 -13.57 -10.52 -1.50
CA THR A 177 -13.07 -9.95 -0.24
C THR A 177 -14.19 -9.65 0.74
N GLU A 178 -15.37 -9.19 0.28
CA GLU A 178 -16.57 -9.01 1.09
C GLU A 178 -17.02 -10.34 1.69
N GLY A 179 -17.12 -11.40 0.88
CA GLY A 179 -17.43 -12.74 1.36
C GLY A 179 -16.39 -13.27 2.37
N ARG A 180 -15.11 -12.96 2.16
CA ARG A 180 -14.06 -13.30 3.14
C ARG A 180 -14.22 -12.50 4.45
N LEU A 181 -14.54 -11.22 4.38
CA LEU A 181 -14.80 -10.39 5.56
C LEU A 181 -16.06 -10.86 6.32
N GLU A 182 -17.10 -11.29 5.62
CA GLU A 182 -18.27 -11.92 6.23
C GLU A 182 -17.88 -13.23 6.93
N SER A 183 -17.05 -14.08 6.31
CA SER A 183 -16.56 -15.31 6.95
C SER A 183 -15.72 -15.03 8.20
N LEU A 184 -14.84 -14.00 8.14
CA LEU A 184 -14.01 -13.58 9.27
C LEU A 184 -14.84 -12.92 10.36
N SER A 185 -15.91 -12.19 10.03
CA SER A 185 -16.79 -11.60 11.05
C SER A 185 -17.58 -12.68 11.79
N VAL A 186 -18.08 -13.70 11.07
CA VAL A 186 -18.69 -14.89 11.70
C VAL A 186 -17.68 -15.62 12.57
N GLN A 187 -16.44 -15.78 12.12
CA GLN A 187 -15.37 -16.39 12.92
C GLN A 187 -15.04 -15.55 14.15
N ARG A 188 -14.98 -14.22 14.01
CA ARG A 188 -14.75 -13.30 15.13
C ARG A 188 -15.85 -13.41 16.18
N VAL A 189 -17.12 -13.46 15.79
CA VAL A 189 -18.23 -13.67 16.76
C VAL A 189 -18.08 -14.99 17.51
N LYS A 190 -17.61 -16.06 16.84
CA LYS A 190 -17.33 -17.35 17.51
C LYS A 190 -16.14 -17.25 18.46
N VAL A 191 -15.07 -16.56 18.07
CA VAL A 191 -13.88 -16.33 18.92
C VAL A 191 -14.24 -15.45 20.11
N ASP A 192 -14.98 -14.37 19.91
CA ASP A 192 -15.44 -13.47 20.97
C ASP A 192 -16.37 -14.22 21.95
N ALA A 193 -17.24 -15.11 21.46
CA ALA A 193 -18.06 -15.99 22.30
C ALA A 193 -17.21 -16.99 23.09
N ALA A 194 -16.20 -17.59 22.47
CA ALA A 194 -15.26 -18.49 23.15
C ALA A 194 -14.42 -17.75 24.20
N MET A 195 -13.93 -16.55 23.88
CA MET A 195 -13.20 -15.68 24.82
C MET A 195 -14.09 -15.22 25.96
N ALA A 196 -15.35 -14.85 25.70
CA ALA A 196 -16.31 -14.52 26.76
C ALA A 196 -16.59 -15.72 27.67
N GLY A 197 -16.65 -16.94 27.11
CA GLY A 197 -16.72 -18.19 27.86
C GLY A 197 -15.49 -18.40 28.75
N ALA A 198 -14.30 -18.31 28.15
CA ALA A 198 -13.03 -18.47 28.86
C ALA A 198 -12.82 -17.40 29.95
N VAL A 199 -13.21 -16.14 29.69
CA VAL A 199 -13.17 -15.06 30.70
C VAL A 199 -14.17 -15.33 31.82
N LYS A 200 -15.35 -15.89 31.51
CA LYS A 200 -16.34 -16.26 32.53
C LYS A 200 -15.84 -17.42 33.40
N GLU A 201 -15.20 -18.43 32.80
CA GLU A 201 -14.56 -19.54 33.52
C GLU A 201 -13.35 -19.09 34.32
N ALA A 202 -12.45 -18.30 33.74
CA ALA A 202 -11.30 -17.72 34.43
C ALA A 202 -11.75 -16.80 35.58
N LYS A 203 -12.82 -16.02 35.40
CA LYS A 203 -13.41 -15.23 36.48
C LYS A 203 -14.03 -16.12 37.56
N ALA A 204 -14.72 -17.20 37.20
CA ALA A 204 -15.25 -18.15 38.17
C ALA A 204 -14.14 -18.85 38.97
N LEU A 205 -13.03 -19.20 38.31
CA LEU A 205 -11.82 -19.70 38.94
C LEU A 205 -11.18 -18.65 39.84
N MET A 206 -10.98 -17.42 39.37
CA MET A 206 -10.41 -16.33 40.17
C MET A 206 -11.31 -15.94 41.35
N ASP A 207 -12.63 -15.94 41.20
CA ASP A 207 -13.58 -15.72 42.30
C ASP A 207 -13.52 -16.88 43.32
N ALA A 208 -13.27 -18.12 42.87
CA ALA A 208 -13.01 -19.25 43.75
C ALA A 208 -11.63 -19.17 44.44
N PHE A 209 -10.60 -18.67 43.75
CA PHE A 209 -9.24 -18.47 44.27
C PHE A 209 -9.09 -17.24 45.17
N ALA A 210 -9.90 -16.20 44.97
CA ALA A 210 -9.99 -15.03 45.84
C ALA A 210 -10.45 -15.39 47.26
N HIS A 211 -10.96 -16.60 47.47
CA HIS A 211 -11.28 -17.15 48.78
C HIS A 211 -10.16 -18.01 49.40
N VAL A 212 -9.08 -18.32 48.67
CA VAL A 212 -8.08 -19.33 49.08
C VAL A 212 -6.62 -18.84 49.09
N ALA A 213 -6.23 -17.82 48.33
CA ALA A 213 -4.83 -17.34 48.30
C ALA A 213 -4.66 -15.90 48.83
N PRO A 214 -3.55 -15.56 49.52
CA PRO A 214 -3.28 -14.21 50.01
C PRO A 214 -3.03 -13.25 48.82
N ALA A 215 -3.99 -12.35 48.64
CA ALA A 215 -4.31 -11.61 47.41
C ALA A 215 -3.46 -10.35 47.12
N VAL A 216 -2.15 -10.35 47.41
CA VAL A 216 -1.34 -9.12 47.22
C VAL A 216 -0.73 -9.04 45.82
N GLU A 217 -0.15 -10.12 45.30
CA GLU A 217 0.63 -10.10 44.05
C GLU A 217 -0.26 -10.03 42.79
N ALA A 218 -1.35 -10.81 42.76
CA ALA A 218 -2.33 -10.74 41.67
C ALA A 218 -3.03 -9.37 41.57
N GLN A 219 -3.21 -8.68 42.69
CA GLN A 219 -3.81 -7.35 42.72
C GLN A 219 -2.85 -6.29 42.15
N ASP A 220 -1.54 -6.44 42.37
CA ASP A 220 -0.53 -5.54 41.84
C ASP A 220 -0.41 -5.65 40.32
N ALA A 221 -0.44 -6.87 39.76
CA ALA A 221 -0.50 -7.07 38.30
C ALA A 221 -1.75 -6.44 37.67
N LEU A 222 -2.91 -6.54 38.34
CA LEU A 222 -4.15 -5.90 37.90
C LEU A 222 -4.06 -4.36 37.93
N ASN A 223 -3.45 -3.81 38.98
CA ASN A 223 -3.25 -2.38 39.14
C ASN A 223 -2.32 -1.84 38.03
N LEU A 224 -1.24 -2.57 37.73
CA LEU A 224 -0.24 -2.22 36.71
C LEU A 224 -0.84 -2.26 35.30
N ARG A 225 -1.62 -3.29 35.00
CA ARG A 225 -2.43 -3.36 33.76
C ARG A 225 -3.35 -2.16 33.63
N THR A 226 -4.06 -1.81 34.70
CA THR A 226 -5.00 -0.69 34.69
C THR A 226 -4.29 0.64 34.47
N ALA A 227 -3.13 0.84 35.12
CA ALA A 227 -2.30 2.02 34.93
C ALA A 227 -1.79 2.15 33.49
N THR A 228 -1.34 1.05 32.88
CA THR A 228 -0.86 1.00 31.49
C THR A 228 -1.96 1.37 30.50
N ILE A 229 -3.16 0.81 30.68
CA ILE A 229 -4.34 1.15 29.84
C ILE A 229 -4.70 2.63 30.00
N GLN A 230 -4.69 3.16 31.22
CA GLN A 230 -5.01 4.57 31.46
C GLN A 230 -3.97 5.52 30.85
N ALA A 231 -2.69 5.16 30.89
CA ALA A 231 -1.62 5.91 30.22
C ALA A 231 -1.84 5.93 28.70
N PHE A 232 -2.07 4.77 28.09
CA PHE A 232 -2.38 4.66 26.66
C PHE A 232 -3.60 5.49 26.25
N VAL A 233 -4.70 5.41 27.00
CA VAL A 233 -5.91 6.20 26.71
C VAL A 233 -5.65 7.70 26.83
N ARG A 234 -4.81 8.12 27.79
CA ARG A 234 -4.42 9.53 27.95
C ARG A 234 -3.63 10.00 26.74
N ASP A 235 -2.64 9.22 26.30
CA ASP A 235 -1.78 9.57 25.17
C ASP A 235 -2.58 9.63 23.87
N MET A 236 -3.46 8.65 23.64
CA MET A 236 -4.38 8.65 22.49
C MET A 236 -5.32 9.86 22.50
N ARG A 237 -5.84 10.26 23.67
CA ARG A 237 -6.65 11.48 23.78
C ARG A 237 -5.85 12.72 23.43
N CYS A 238 -4.59 12.84 23.84
CA CYS A 238 -3.75 13.96 23.45
C CYS A 238 -3.52 14.02 21.93
N VAL A 239 -3.37 12.86 21.28
CA VAL A 239 -3.24 12.79 19.81
C VAL A 239 -4.56 13.12 19.12
N ASP A 240 -5.69 12.61 19.63
CA ASP A 240 -7.02 12.91 19.08
C ASP A 240 -7.40 14.39 19.28
N ASP A 241 -7.05 14.99 20.43
CA ASP A 241 -7.22 16.41 20.68
C ASP A 241 -6.39 17.23 19.68
N ARG A 242 -5.13 16.85 19.41
CA ARG A 242 -4.31 17.50 18.38
C ARG A 242 -4.93 17.36 16.98
N ALA A 243 -5.38 16.17 16.62
CA ALA A 243 -6.03 15.89 15.34
C ALA A 243 -7.34 16.68 15.18
N ALA A 244 -8.09 16.90 16.27
CA ALA A 244 -9.32 17.69 16.24
C ALA A 244 -9.07 19.19 15.95
N HIS A 245 -7.86 19.70 16.18
CA HIS A 245 -7.47 21.07 15.85
C HIS A 245 -6.84 21.20 14.45
N GLN A 246 -6.65 20.10 13.72
CA GLN A 246 -6.14 20.17 12.37
C GLN A 246 -7.21 20.67 11.40
N PRO A 247 -6.80 21.42 10.37
CA PRO A 247 -7.73 21.91 9.37
C PRO A 247 -8.35 20.73 8.61
N SER A 248 -9.66 20.82 8.39
CA SER A 248 -10.37 19.87 7.55
C SER A 248 -9.87 19.96 6.09
N MET A 249 -10.06 18.88 5.32
CA MET A 249 -9.67 18.86 3.90
C MET A 249 -10.32 20.01 3.11
N ASP A 250 -11.56 20.39 3.47
CA ASP A 250 -12.27 21.50 2.85
C ASP A 250 -11.63 22.86 3.18
N GLU A 251 -11.19 23.07 4.43
CA GLU A 251 -10.45 24.26 4.83
C GLU A 251 -9.09 24.35 4.14
N VAL A 252 -8.38 23.22 3.99
CA VAL A 252 -7.12 23.14 3.24
C VAL A 252 -7.34 23.49 1.77
N GLN A 253 -8.42 23.01 1.14
CA GLN A 253 -8.78 23.35 -0.24
C GLN A 253 -9.15 24.84 -0.38
N GLN A 254 -9.93 25.37 0.56
CA GLN A 254 -10.29 26.78 0.58
C GLN A 254 -9.06 27.66 0.72
N GLU A 255 -8.13 27.30 1.60
CA GLU A 255 -6.88 28.02 1.81
C GLU A 255 -5.94 27.89 0.61
N THR A 256 -5.86 26.72 -0.02
CA THR A 256 -5.12 26.52 -1.27
C THR A 256 -5.67 27.42 -2.38
N ALA A 257 -7.00 27.51 -2.52
CA ALA A 257 -7.65 28.40 -3.47
C ALA A 257 -7.38 29.88 -3.15
N ARG A 258 -7.41 30.25 -1.86
CA ARG A 258 -7.08 31.60 -1.37
C ARG A 258 -5.64 31.97 -1.71
N LEU A 259 -4.69 31.09 -1.44
CA LEU A 259 -3.26 31.27 -1.71
C LEU A 259 -2.99 31.33 -3.21
N ARG A 260 -3.56 30.43 -4.01
CA ARG A 260 -3.47 30.48 -5.48
C ARG A 260 -4.01 31.81 -6.02
N GLY A 261 -5.12 32.30 -5.48
CA GLY A 261 -5.70 33.60 -5.82
C GLY A 261 -4.84 34.80 -5.40
N ALA A 262 -4.17 34.74 -4.25
CA ALA A 262 -3.29 35.80 -3.77
C ALA A 262 -1.96 35.82 -4.53
N LEU A 263 -1.32 34.66 -4.72
CA LEU A 263 -0.06 34.52 -5.45
C LEU A 263 -0.22 34.86 -6.94
N SER A 264 -1.35 34.54 -7.58
CA SER A 264 -1.57 34.97 -8.97
C SER A 264 -1.66 36.49 -9.09
N LYS A 265 -2.31 37.17 -8.15
CA LYS A 265 -2.35 38.65 -8.10
C LYS A 265 -0.98 39.25 -7.81
N ASP A 266 -0.24 38.70 -6.85
CA ASP A 266 1.10 39.19 -6.51
C ASP A 266 2.13 38.89 -7.60
N LEU A 267 2.05 37.75 -8.28
CA LEU A 267 2.89 37.44 -9.45
C LEU A 267 2.57 38.37 -10.62
N ILE A 268 1.31 38.73 -10.85
CA ILE A 268 0.93 39.73 -11.85
C ILE A 268 1.49 41.11 -11.45
N ASN A 269 1.31 41.54 -10.19
CA ASN A 269 1.82 42.82 -9.72
C ASN A 269 3.36 42.88 -9.76
N LYS A 270 4.05 41.80 -9.38
CA LYS A 270 5.52 41.72 -9.46
C LYS A 270 6.02 41.59 -10.90
N ALA A 271 5.28 40.93 -11.79
CA ALA A 271 5.60 40.91 -13.21
C ALA A 271 5.41 42.30 -13.83
N GLU A 272 4.38 43.05 -13.43
CA GLU A 272 4.17 44.45 -13.81
C GLU A 272 5.25 45.37 -13.25
N GLU A 273 5.66 45.22 -11.99
CA GLU A 273 6.80 45.94 -11.40
C GLU A 273 8.14 45.57 -12.06
N ALA A 274 8.36 44.29 -12.39
CA ALA A 274 9.55 43.84 -13.10
C ALA A 274 9.59 44.32 -14.56
N LEU A 275 8.43 44.38 -15.23
CA LEU A 275 8.31 44.92 -16.58
C LEU A 275 8.50 46.44 -16.59
N THR A 276 7.95 47.15 -15.61
CA THR A 276 8.12 48.60 -15.49
C THR A 276 9.55 48.98 -15.11
N THR A 277 10.20 48.26 -14.18
CA THR A 277 11.62 48.46 -13.85
C THR A 277 12.54 48.10 -15.01
N ARG A 278 12.25 47.03 -15.78
CA ARG A 278 13.01 46.69 -16.99
C ARG A 278 12.79 47.69 -18.13
N TYR A 279 11.58 48.23 -18.28
CA TYR A 279 11.28 49.29 -19.24
C TYR A 279 12.01 50.59 -18.87
N LEU A 280 12.04 50.94 -17.59
CA LEU A 280 12.79 52.09 -17.06
C LEU A 280 14.31 51.90 -17.21
N ALA A 281 14.85 50.72 -16.92
CA ALA A 281 16.27 50.41 -17.09
C ALA A 281 16.71 50.48 -18.56
N LYS A 282 15.84 50.03 -19.50
CA LYS A 282 16.07 50.14 -20.95
C LYS A 282 15.98 51.59 -21.44
N MET A 283 15.08 52.40 -20.89
CA MET A 283 14.98 53.84 -21.20
C MET A 283 16.15 54.65 -20.62
N LEU A 284 16.73 54.24 -19.50
CA LEU A 284 17.85 54.93 -18.84
C LEU A 284 19.23 54.56 -19.41
N GLY A 285 19.30 53.75 -20.48
CA GLY A 285 20.54 53.52 -21.23
C GLY A 285 21.64 52.78 -20.45
N SER A 286 21.31 52.18 -19.31
CA SER A 286 22.26 51.40 -18.50
C SER A 286 22.45 50.01 -19.09
N ALA A 287 23.09 49.94 -20.26
CA ALA A 287 23.55 48.70 -20.88
C ALA A 287 24.81 48.20 -20.16
N GLY A 288 24.62 47.48 -19.06
CA GLY A 288 25.63 46.56 -18.53
C GLY A 288 25.20 45.13 -18.86
N ASP A 289 26.03 44.41 -19.60
CA ASP A 289 25.91 42.97 -19.88
C ASP A 289 26.01 42.16 -18.59
N VAL A 290 24.95 42.17 -17.80
CA VAL A 290 24.75 41.19 -16.73
C VAL A 290 23.97 40.05 -17.38
N ASP A 291 24.60 38.88 -17.48
CA ASP A 291 24.00 37.63 -17.93
C ASP A 291 22.67 37.41 -17.20
N ALA A 292 21.59 37.82 -17.85
CA ALA A 292 20.26 37.75 -17.29
C ALA A 292 19.88 36.26 -17.24
N PRO A 293 19.43 35.75 -16.08
CA PRO A 293 18.91 34.38 -16.00
C PRO A 293 17.83 34.22 -17.08
N THR A 294 18.02 33.21 -17.91
CA THR A 294 17.16 32.90 -19.05
C THR A 294 15.71 32.88 -18.56
N PRO A 295 14.77 33.65 -19.16
CA PRO A 295 13.38 33.78 -18.68
C PRO A 295 12.52 32.50 -18.69
N GLY A 296 13.14 31.32 -18.83
CA GLY A 296 12.49 30.02 -18.89
C GLY A 296 12.49 29.23 -17.58
N ASP A 297 13.35 29.55 -16.61
CA ASP A 297 13.45 28.84 -15.33
C ASP A 297 12.76 29.60 -14.17
N ALA A 298 11.61 30.21 -14.46
CA ALA A 298 10.71 30.62 -13.39
C ALA A 298 10.19 29.35 -12.73
N VAL A 299 10.77 28.99 -11.57
CA VAL A 299 10.31 27.89 -10.71
C VAL A 299 8.82 28.11 -10.43
N SER A 300 7.98 27.42 -11.19
CA SER A 300 6.53 27.40 -11.04
C SER A 300 6.25 26.75 -9.68
N LEU A 301 6.07 27.59 -8.65
CA LEU A 301 5.76 27.12 -7.32
C LEU A 301 4.32 26.59 -7.32
N ASP A 302 4.17 25.27 -7.37
CA ASP A 302 2.87 24.62 -7.33
C ASP A 302 2.34 24.60 -5.89
N VAL A 303 1.60 25.66 -5.56
CA VAL A 303 0.98 25.89 -4.25
C VAL A 303 0.12 24.71 -3.81
N GLU A 304 -0.57 24.05 -4.75
CA GLU A 304 -1.46 22.93 -4.44
C GLU A 304 -0.64 21.72 -3.97
N ASN A 305 0.46 21.44 -4.66
CA ASN A 305 1.37 20.35 -4.27
C ASN A 305 2.09 20.64 -2.94
N GLU A 306 2.49 21.88 -2.67
CA GLU A 306 3.19 22.21 -1.42
C GLU A 306 2.25 22.19 -0.21
N VAL A 307 1.04 22.73 -0.34
CA VAL A 307 0.02 22.68 0.73
C VAL A 307 -0.42 21.23 0.98
N SER A 308 -0.63 20.45 -0.08
CA SER A 308 -0.94 19.02 0.07
C SER A 308 0.20 18.24 0.73
N ARG A 309 1.47 18.58 0.41
CA ARG A 309 2.63 17.96 1.06
C ARG A 309 2.71 18.31 2.54
N ALA A 310 2.49 19.56 2.91
CA ALA A 310 2.48 20.00 4.30
C ALA A 310 1.37 19.28 5.08
N TRP A 311 0.15 19.26 4.56
CA TRP A 311 -0.98 18.57 5.17
C TRP A 311 -0.72 17.07 5.33
N ASN A 312 -0.19 16.40 4.30
CA ASN A 312 0.18 14.99 4.38
C ASN A 312 1.29 14.73 5.42
N SER A 313 2.21 15.68 5.59
CA SER A 313 3.25 15.59 6.63
C SER A 313 2.64 15.64 8.03
N ASP A 314 1.67 16.54 8.25
CA ASP A 314 0.98 16.67 9.54
C ASP A 314 0.14 15.41 9.86
N MET A 315 -0.61 14.90 8.87
CA MET A 315 -1.34 13.62 9.00
C MET A 315 -0.40 12.47 9.36
N LEU A 316 0.78 12.45 8.72
CA LEU A 316 1.76 11.40 8.94
C LEU A 316 2.42 11.52 10.33
N GLU A 317 2.62 12.73 10.84
CA GLU A 317 3.08 12.96 12.22
C GLU A 317 2.05 12.48 13.26
N ASP A 318 0.75 12.66 12.99
CA ASP A 318 -0.31 12.11 13.84
C ASP A 318 -0.33 10.59 13.84
N LEU A 319 -0.23 9.97 12.67
CA LEU A 319 -0.13 8.51 12.58
C LEU A 319 1.09 7.99 13.33
N ARG A 320 2.25 8.65 13.19
CA ARG A 320 3.47 8.31 13.95
C ARG A 320 3.27 8.44 15.46
N ALA A 321 2.59 9.49 15.93
CA ALA A 321 2.31 9.67 17.35
C ALA A 321 1.37 8.59 17.90
N ARG A 322 0.35 8.18 17.12
CA ARG A 322 -0.52 7.03 17.48
C ARG A 322 0.28 5.74 17.57
N THR A 323 1.13 5.47 16.58
CA THR A 323 2.01 4.30 16.59
C THR A 323 2.93 4.31 17.80
N ALA A 324 3.55 5.45 18.12
CA ALA A 324 4.40 5.57 19.31
C ALA A 324 3.63 5.31 20.62
N ALA A 325 2.37 5.75 20.74
CA ALA A 325 1.53 5.45 21.89
C ALA A 325 1.20 3.95 21.99
N PHE A 326 0.94 3.28 20.86
CA PHE A 326 0.76 1.83 20.82
C PHE A 326 2.04 1.08 21.20
N ASP A 327 3.18 1.46 20.63
CA ASP A 327 4.47 0.82 20.91
C ASP A 327 4.84 0.97 22.39
N ALA A 328 4.62 2.14 22.99
CA ALA A 328 4.83 2.35 24.42
C ALA A 328 3.90 1.49 25.29
N ALA A 329 2.62 1.36 24.91
CA ALA A 329 1.68 0.52 25.62
C ALA A 329 2.03 -0.97 25.50
N ILE A 330 2.41 -1.45 24.32
CA ILE A 330 2.87 -2.82 24.09
C ILE A 330 4.10 -3.09 24.94
N HIS A 331 5.09 -2.20 24.91
CA HIS A 331 6.32 -2.36 25.68
C HIS A 331 6.04 -2.43 27.18
N SER A 332 5.16 -1.58 27.72
CA SER A 332 4.78 -1.64 29.14
C SER A 332 3.98 -2.92 29.46
N PHE A 333 3.16 -3.43 28.54
CA PHE A 333 2.51 -4.74 28.72
C PHE A 333 3.52 -5.89 28.76
N GLU A 334 4.53 -5.86 27.89
CA GLU A 334 5.57 -6.89 27.77
C GLU A 334 6.56 -6.88 28.94
N GLU A 335 6.99 -5.71 29.38
CA GLU A 335 7.99 -5.58 30.45
C GLU A 335 7.37 -5.53 31.84
N ASP A 336 6.23 -4.84 32.01
CA ASP A 336 5.69 -4.58 33.34
C ASP A 336 4.58 -5.57 33.72
N VAL A 337 3.66 -5.87 32.79
CA VAL A 337 2.44 -6.63 33.11
C VAL A 337 2.58 -8.14 32.91
N LEU A 338 3.23 -8.57 31.82
CA LEU A 338 3.35 -9.98 31.48
C LEU A 338 4.22 -10.79 32.44
N PRO A 339 5.40 -10.32 32.88
CA PRO A 339 6.27 -11.08 33.77
C PRO A 339 5.60 -11.48 35.10
N PRO A 340 4.98 -10.56 35.88
CA PRO A 340 4.34 -10.97 37.12
C PRO A 340 3.17 -11.93 36.92
N VAL A 341 2.45 -11.83 35.78
CA VAL A 341 1.39 -12.79 35.45
C VAL A 341 1.94 -14.17 35.08
N GLN A 342 3.09 -14.22 34.38
CA GLN A 342 3.78 -15.46 34.07
C GLN A 342 4.36 -16.12 35.32
N ASP A 343 4.90 -15.32 36.25
CA ASP A 343 5.41 -15.78 37.54
C ASP A 343 4.27 -16.34 38.41
N ASP A 344 3.12 -15.65 38.46
CA ASP A 344 1.91 -16.13 39.15
C ASP A 344 1.38 -17.42 38.52
N TYR A 345 1.38 -17.51 37.18
CA TYR A 345 0.97 -18.73 36.50
C TYR A 345 1.93 -19.89 36.81
N GLY A 346 3.24 -19.64 36.81
CA GLY A 346 4.25 -20.62 37.16
C GLY A 346 4.13 -21.09 38.61
N SER A 347 3.87 -20.18 39.54
CA SER A 347 3.64 -20.50 40.96
C SER A 347 2.37 -21.34 41.12
N GLN A 348 1.26 -20.97 40.48
CA GLN A 348 0.03 -21.74 40.50
C GLN A 348 0.17 -23.12 39.87
N LEU A 349 0.90 -23.22 38.76
CA LEU A 349 1.18 -24.50 38.11
C LEU A 349 1.97 -25.43 39.06
N SER A 350 2.96 -24.90 39.78
CA SER A 350 3.71 -25.68 40.77
C SER A 350 2.85 -26.15 41.95
N VAL A 351 1.90 -25.31 42.40
CA VAL A 351 0.93 -25.69 43.43
C VAL A 351 0.00 -26.78 42.90
N TYR A 352 -0.46 -26.65 41.66
CA TYR A 352 -1.31 -27.67 41.03
C TYR A 352 -0.59 -29.02 40.90
N GLU A 353 0.69 -29.02 40.52
CA GLU A 353 1.52 -30.24 40.49
C GLU A 353 1.62 -30.88 41.88
N CYS A 354 1.81 -30.09 42.95
CA CYS A 354 1.82 -30.58 44.32
C CYS A 354 0.47 -31.16 44.75
N VAL A 355 -0.64 -30.52 44.37
CA VAL A 355 -1.99 -31.01 44.65
C VAL A 355 -2.25 -32.32 43.91
N GLN A 356 -1.86 -32.41 42.64
CA GLN A 356 -2.00 -33.62 41.85
C GLN A 356 -1.17 -34.78 42.42
N GLU A 357 0.05 -34.51 42.89
CA GLU A 357 0.87 -35.49 43.61
C GLU A 357 0.20 -35.93 44.92
N ALA A 358 -0.34 -34.99 45.70
CA ALA A 358 -1.08 -35.31 46.92
C ALA A 358 -2.34 -36.13 46.64
N GLU A 359 -3.11 -35.80 45.59
CA GLU A 359 -4.27 -36.57 45.15
C GLU A 359 -3.89 -37.98 44.73
N ALA A 360 -2.77 -38.14 44.00
CA ALA A 360 -2.25 -39.46 43.64
C ALA A 360 -1.86 -40.28 44.88
N LEU A 361 -1.16 -39.67 45.84
CA LEU A 361 -0.79 -40.32 47.11
C LEU A 361 -2.02 -40.71 47.95
N ILE A 362 -3.02 -39.83 48.04
CA ILE A 362 -4.30 -40.13 48.70
C ILE A 362 -5.01 -41.27 47.98
N GLY A 363 -5.03 -41.27 46.65
CA GLY A 363 -5.57 -42.37 45.84
C GLY A 363 -4.91 -43.70 46.17
N THR A 364 -3.57 -43.75 46.18
CA THR A 364 -2.83 -44.98 46.54
C THR A 364 -3.11 -45.43 47.98
N LEU A 365 -3.24 -44.49 48.93
CA LEU A 365 -3.58 -44.84 50.31
C LEU A 365 -5.00 -45.41 50.43
N CYS A 366 -5.95 -44.86 49.68
CA CYS A 366 -7.32 -45.38 49.65
C CYS A 366 -7.37 -46.80 49.07
N GLU A 367 -6.64 -47.07 47.98
CA GLU A 367 -6.53 -48.41 47.39
C GLU A 367 -5.92 -49.41 48.39
N GLU A 368 -4.82 -49.06 49.06
CA GLU A 368 -4.19 -49.93 50.07
C GLU A 368 -5.09 -50.17 51.29
N LEU A 369 -5.91 -49.19 51.68
CA LEU A 369 -6.90 -49.36 52.76
C LEU A 369 -8.08 -50.25 52.33
N GLU A 370 -8.47 -50.20 51.06
CA GLU A 370 -9.48 -51.09 50.48
C GLU A 370 -8.96 -52.53 50.43
N ASP A 371 -7.72 -52.74 49.97
CA ASP A 371 -7.05 -54.05 49.98
C ASP A 371 -6.94 -54.63 51.42
N VAL A 372 -6.59 -53.80 52.41
CA VAL A 372 -6.56 -54.24 53.82
C VAL A 372 -7.95 -54.58 54.36
N ALA A 373 -8.98 -53.86 53.92
CA ALA A 373 -10.36 -54.15 54.30
C ALA A 373 -10.85 -55.47 53.67
N ASP A 374 -10.56 -55.69 52.38
CA ASP A 374 -10.86 -56.93 51.66
C ASP A 374 -10.13 -58.13 52.29
N ASP A 375 -8.83 -57.98 52.62
CA ASP A 375 -8.05 -59.00 53.33
C ASP A 375 -8.62 -59.30 54.72
N ALA A 376 -9.12 -58.27 55.43
CA ALA A 376 -9.76 -58.45 56.74
C ALA A 376 -11.08 -59.21 56.63
N ASP A 377 -11.90 -58.89 55.62
CA ASP A 377 -13.16 -59.58 55.32
C ASP A 377 -12.91 -61.05 54.93
N GLU A 378 -11.90 -61.33 54.09
CA GLU A 378 -11.47 -62.70 53.75
C GLU A 378 -10.90 -63.45 54.97
N ALA A 379 -10.17 -62.76 55.84
CA ALA A 379 -9.59 -63.34 57.04
C ALA A 379 -10.61 -63.62 58.15
N THR A 380 -11.80 -63.01 58.12
CA THR A 380 -12.93 -63.39 59.00
C THR A 380 -13.63 -64.65 58.46
N PRO A 381 -13.38 -65.85 59.05
CA PRO A 381 -13.97 -67.06 58.53
C PRO A 381 -15.46 -67.11 58.92
N ASN A 382 -16.36 -67.01 57.92
CA ASN A 382 -17.78 -67.37 57.95
C ASN A 382 -18.37 -67.59 59.36
N ALA A 383 -18.51 -66.52 60.13
CA ALA A 383 -19.38 -66.52 61.30
C ALA A 383 -20.82 -66.40 60.75
N GLU A 384 -21.62 -67.43 60.98
CA GLU A 384 -23.02 -67.46 60.54
C GLU A 384 -23.76 -66.16 60.95
N PRO A 385 -24.64 -65.62 60.10
CA PRO A 385 -25.33 -64.37 60.36
C PRO A 385 -26.27 -64.54 61.56
N ALA A 386 -25.79 -64.14 62.74
CA ALA A 386 -26.61 -64.04 63.93
C ALA A 386 -27.73 -63.01 63.65
N THR A 387 -28.96 -63.45 63.90
CA THR A 387 -30.20 -62.68 63.79
C THR A 387 -30.05 -61.29 64.41
N ASN A 388 -30.51 -60.27 63.67
CA ASN A 388 -30.32 -58.81 63.87
C ASN A 388 -30.57 -58.20 65.27
N GLU A 389 -31.02 -58.96 66.27
CA GLU A 389 -31.12 -58.50 67.66
C GLU A 389 -29.85 -58.83 68.48
N ASP A 390 -29.13 -59.91 68.14
CA ASP A 390 -27.81 -60.23 68.72
C ASP A 390 -26.67 -59.41 68.09
N ALA A 391 -26.87 -58.88 66.87
CA ALA A 391 -25.89 -58.03 66.21
C ALA A 391 -25.64 -56.72 66.98
N GLN A 392 -26.68 -56.09 67.53
CA GLN A 392 -26.51 -54.87 68.33
C GLN A 392 -25.79 -55.13 69.67
N SER A 393 -26.02 -56.29 70.28
CA SER A 393 -25.28 -56.71 71.47
C SER A 393 -23.82 -57.04 71.14
N GLY A 394 -23.57 -57.69 70.00
CA GLY A 394 -22.23 -57.99 69.50
C GLY A 394 -21.41 -56.73 69.18
N PHE A 395 -22.01 -55.73 68.53
CA PHE A 395 -21.36 -54.44 68.27
C PHE A 395 -21.00 -53.72 69.57
N TYR A 396 -21.88 -53.78 70.58
CA TYR A 396 -21.59 -53.18 71.87
C TYR A 396 -20.41 -53.86 72.58
N GLU A 397 -20.36 -55.20 72.58
CA GLU A 397 -19.24 -55.94 73.16
C GLU A 397 -17.94 -55.70 72.38
N GLN A 398 -17.98 -55.64 71.05
CA GLN A 398 -16.82 -55.29 70.21
C GLN A 398 -16.33 -53.87 70.47
N LEU A 399 -17.24 -52.89 70.60
CA LEU A 399 -16.89 -51.51 70.91
C LEU A 399 -16.28 -51.40 72.31
N LYS A 400 -16.81 -52.15 73.28
CA LYS A 400 -16.26 -52.25 74.63
C LYS A 400 -14.87 -52.88 74.64
N ASP A 401 -14.66 -53.95 73.87
CA ASP A 401 -13.36 -54.60 73.72
C ASP A 401 -12.34 -53.69 73.01
N LEU A 402 -12.78 -52.91 72.02
CA LEU A 402 -11.93 -51.92 71.36
C LEU A 402 -11.53 -50.78 72.33
N VAL A 403 -12.48 -50.24 73.10
CA VAL A 403 -12.19 -49.18 74.08
C VAL A 403 -11.28 -49.71 75.20
N THR A 404 -11.41 -50.98 75.60
CA THR A 404 -10.55 -51.59 76.62
C THR A 404 -9.17 -51.96 76.11
N THR A 405 -9.01 -52.37 74.84
CA THR A 405 -7.69 -52.59 74.22
C THR A 405 -6.93 -51.27 74.04
N LEU A 406 -7.63 -50.18 73.71
CA LEU A 406 -7.04 -48.85 73.58
C LEU A 406 -6.79 -48.13 74.92
N LYS A 407 -7.05 -48.77 76.07
CA LYS A 407 -6.90 -48.14 77.41
C LYS A 407 -5.48 -47.65 77.68
N ASP A 408 -4.47 -48.32 77.12
CA ASP A 408 -3.06 -48.01 77.35
C ASP A 408 -2.60 -46.76 76.57
N LEU A 409 -3.35 -46.36 75.54
CA LEU A 409 -3.12 -45.14 74.78
C LEU A 409 -3.82 -43.91 75.39
N ARG A 410 -4.50 -44.09 76.53
CA ARG A 410 -5.24 -43.03 77.17
C ARG A 410 -4.27 -42.03 77.84
N PRO A 411 -4.51 -40.71 77.73
CA PRO A 411 -3.67 -39.72 78.39
C PRO A 411 -3.60 -39.99 79.90
N PRO A 412 -2.43 -39.76 80.54
CA PRO A 412 -2.26 -40.01 81.97
C PRO A 412 -3.19 -39.16 82.85
N ASP A 413 -3.70 -38.05 82.32
CA ASP A 413 -4.62 -37.13 83.01
C ASP A 413 -6.10 -37.52 82.91
N ALA A 414 -6.43 -38.59 82.15
CA ALA A 414 -7.82 -38.99 81.97
C ALA A 414 -8.38 -39.75 83.19
N HIS A 415 -9.67 -39.58 83.46
CA HIS A 415 -10.35 -40.32 84.53
C HIS A 415 -10.27 -41.84 84.31
N PRO A 416 -10.32 -42.69 85.35
CA PRO A 416 -10.28 -44.15 85.20
C PRO A 416 -11.33 -44.66 84.21
N LEU A 417 -10.99 -45.68 83.42
CA LEU A 417 -11.93 -46.27 82.46
C LEU A 417 -12.93 -47.15 83.21
N VAL A 418 -14.18 -46.72 83.28
CA VAL A 418 -15.28 -47.46 83.90
C VAL A 418 -16.38 -47.58 82.85
N LEU A 419 -16.64 -48.81 82.40
CA LEU A 419 -17.63 -49.14 81.39
C LEU A 419 -18.63 -50.14 81.98
N LEU A 420 -19.68 -49.64 82.64
CA LEU A 420 -20.71 -50.46 83.29
C LEU A 420 -21.91 -50.65 82.36
N ASP A 421 -22.34 -49.59 81.68
CA ASP A 421 -23.49 -49.60 80.78
C ASP A 421 -23.17 -49.10 79.37
N GLN A 422 -24.16 -49.22 78.47
CA GLN A 422 -24.01 -48.79 77.08
C GLN A 422 -23.75 -47.29 76.94
N GLN A 423 -24.29 -46.51 77.86
CA GLN A 423 -24.11 -45.08 77.89
C GLN A 423 -22.66 -44.72 78.24
N ASP A 424 -22.01 -45.46 79.14
CA ASP A 424 -20.61 -45.25 79.51
C ASP A 424 -19.66 -45.42 78.31
N VAL A 425 -19.94 -46.38 77.42
CA VAL A 425 -19.12 -46.60 76.22
C VAL A 425 -19.32 -45.47 75.22
N LEU A 426 -20.57 -45.03 75.00
CA LEU A 426 -20.87 -43.90 74.13
C LEU A 426 -20.26 -42.60 74.67
N ASP A 427 -20.40 -42.35 75.97
CA ASP A 427 -19.80 -41.20 76.65
C ASP A 427 -18.26 -41.22 76.54
N GLU A 428 -17.62 -42.39 76.61
CA GLU A 428 -16.17 -42.48 76.44
C GLU A 428 -15.74 -42.27 74.98
N VAL A 429 -16.53 -42.73 74.00
CA VAL A 429 -16.31 -42.43 72.57
C VAL A 429 -16.45 -40.92 72.32
N ASP A 430 -17.49 -40.28 72.85
CA ASP A 430 -17.68 -38.83 72.73
C ASP A 430 -16.52 -38.06 73.38
N ARG A 431 -16.06 -38.50 74.55
CA ARG A 431 -14.85 -37.93 75.18
C ARG A 431 -13.60 -38.18 74.34
N ALA A 432 -13.46 -39.35 73.70
CA ALA A 432 -12.34 -39.63 72.81
C ALA A 432 -12.34 -38.72 71.58
N VAL A 433 -13.52 -38.49 70.98
CA VAL A 433 -13.71 -37.54 69.87
C VAL A 433 -13.38 -36.12 70.31
N ALA A 434 -13.87 -35.68 71.47
CA ALA A 434 -13.55 -34.36 72.01
C ALA A 434 -12.05 -34.18 72.29
N ARG A 435 -11.39 -35.22 72.82
CA ARG A 435 -9.93 -35.23 73.02
C ARG A 435 -9.17 -35.17 71.70
N HIS A 436 -9.62 -35.92 70.68
CA HIS A 436 -9.02 -35.89 69.35
C HIS A 436 -9.14 -34.49 68.73
N ALA A 437 -10.32 -33.87 68.79
CA ALA A 437 -10.51 -32.48 68.34
C ALA A 437 -9.58 -31.51 69.07
N ALA A 438 -9.43 -31.63 70.39
CA ALA A 438 -8.51 -30.82 71.18
C ALA A 438 -7.02 -31.10 70.86
N CYS A 439 -6.65 -32.31 70.45
CA CYS A 439 -5.32 -32.62 69.91
C CYS A 439 -5.10 -31.93 68.57
N CYS A 440 -6.04 -32.04 67.62
CA CYS A 440 -5.96 -31.39 66.32
C CYS A 440 -5.83 -29.86 66.45
N GLU A 441 -6.60 -29.23 67.34
CA GLU A 441 -6.47 -27.79 67.60
C GLU A 441 -5.09 -27.41 68.16
N ARG A 442 -4.53 -28.25 69.06
CA ARG A 442 -3.17 -28.04 69.58
C ARG A 442 -2.11 -28.23 68.51
N GLU A 443 -2.27 -29.21 67.64
CA GLU A 443 -1.38 -29.44 66.51
C GLU A 443 -1.42 -28.26 65.55
N ILE A 444 -2.59 -27.81 65.11
CA ILE A 444 -2.73 -26.61 64.27
C ILE A 444 -2.05 -25.39 64.92
N ARG A 445 -2.24 -25.20 66.22
CA ARG A 445 -1.58 -24.10 66.96
C ARG A 445 -0.06 -24.28 66.98
N TRP A 446 0.42 -25.50 67.17
CA TRP A 446 1.84 -25.83 67.16
C TRP A 446 2.44 -25.61 65.76
N THR A 447 1.84 -26.12 64.69
CA THR A 447 2.31 -25.94 63.31
C THR A 447 2.39 -24.46 62.94
N ARG A 448 1.38 -23.65 63.32
CA ARG A 448 1.42 -22.18 63.14
C ARG A 448 2.53 -21.53 63.96
N SER A 449 2.83 -22.03 65.16
CA SER A 449 3.94 -21.52 65.97
C SER A 449 5.31 -21.90 65.41
N VAL A 450 5.43 -23.08 64.80
CA VAL A 450 6.67 -23.59 64.19
C VAL A 450 7.10 -22.69 63.04
N GLU A 451 6.18 -22.24 62.19
CA GLU A 451 6.52 -21.28 61.12
C GLU A 451 7.07 -19.97 61.68
N VAL A 452 6.41 -19.42 62.71
CA VAL A 452 6.86 -18.19 63.39
C VAL A 452 8.24 -18.38 64.04
N ASP A 453 8.47 -19.52 64.68
CA ASP A 453 9.73 -19.80 65.36
C ASP A 453 10.85 -20.16 64.37
N LEU A 454 10.55 -20.82 63.25
CA LEU A 454 11.47 -21.01 62.13
C LEU A 454 11.85 -19.68 61.50
N ASN A 455 10.91 -18.75 61.35
CA ASN A 455 11.18 -17.40 60.86
C ASN A 455 12.05 -16.60 61.83
N LYS A 456 11.86 -16.75 63.14
CA LYS A 456 12.77 -16.16 64.14
C LYS A 456 14.15 -16.81 64.10
N LEU A 457 14.22 -18.12 63.94
CA LEU A 457 15.46 -18.88 63.85
C LEU A 457 16.23 -18.49 62.57
N SER A 458 15.55 -18.41 61.43
CA SER A 458 16.14 -17.98 60.16
C SER A 458 16.60 -16.52 60.25
N ALA A 459 15.79 -15.61 60.79
CA ALA A 459 16.18 -14.20 60.95
C ALA A 459 17.36 -14.00 61.91
N SER A 460 17.49 -14.83 62.96
CA SER A 460 18.59 -14.74 63.93
C SER A 460 19.86 -15.43 63.46
N HIS A 461 19.75 -16.55 62.73
CA HIS A 461 20.90 -17.35 62.29
C HIS A 461 21.38 -17.01 60.88
N ALA A 462 20.55 -16.47 59.99
CA ALA A 462 20.98 -16.08 58.64
C ALA A 462 22.14 -15.07 58.64
N PRO A 463 22.16 -14.01 59.48
CA PRO A 463 23.32 -13.10 59.55
C PRO A 463 24.57 -13.79 60.10
N LEU A 464 24.38 -14.74 61.04
CA LEU A 464 25.47 -15.45 61.69
C LEU A 464 26.11 -16.49 60.75
N MET A 465 25.27 -17.15 59.95
CA MET A 465 25.70 -18.00 58.84
C MET A 465 26.36 -17.18 57.73
N ASP A 466 25.82 -16.03 57.32
CA ASP A 466 26.43 -15.15 56.32
C ASP A 466 27.83 -14.68 56.75
N VAL A 467 27.99 -14.30 58.02
CA VAL A 467 29.30 -13.94 58.60
C VAL A 467 30.24 -15.15 58.63
N ALA A 468 29.76 -16.33 59.03
CA ALA A 468 30.57 -17.55 59.04
C ALA A 468 31.00 -17.97 57.63
N TYR A 469 30.12 -17.85 56.62
CA TYR A 469 30.43 -18.13 55.22
C TYR A 469 31.38 -17.10 54.62
N ARG A 470 31.19 -15.80 54.91
CA ARG A 470 32.04 -14.71 54.43
C ARG A 470 33.46 -14.75 55.03
N HIS A 471 33.65 -15.41 56.18
CA HIS A 471 34.95 -15.54 56.86
C HIS A 471 35.48 -16.98 56.94
N SER A 472 34.84 -17.94 56.27
CA SER A 472 35.34 -19.30 56.20
C SER A 472 36.59 -19.34 55.30
N PRO A 473 37.73 -19.91 55.76
CA PRO A 473 38.96 -20.00 54.98
C PRO A 473 38.92 -21.06 53.86
N LEU A 474 37.75 -21.66 53.59
CA LEU A 474 37.55 -22.64 52.53
C LEU A 474 36.86 -21.97 51.33
N ASP A 475 37.64 -21.76 50.26
CA ASP A 475 37.17 -21.27 48.97
C ASP A 475 36.15 -22.27 48.37
N THR A 476 34.91 -21.82 48.22
CA THR A 476 33.87 -22.30 47.29
C THR A 476 33.78 -23.81 47.00
N SER A 477 33.11 -24.55 47.87
CA SER A 477 32.14 -25.55 47.44
C SER A 477 31.08 -25.69 48.53
N ALA A 478 29.80 -25.56 48.18
CA ALA A 478 28.71 -25.81 49.11
C ALA A 478 28.93 -27.17 49.79
N PRO A 479 28.84 -27.29 51.13
CA PRO A 479 29.16 -28.53 51.85
C PRO A 479 28.23 -29.72 51.57
N PHE A 480 27.39 -29.62 50.53
CA PHE A 480 26.38 -30.59 50.13
C PHE A 480 26.40 -30.82 48.61
N SER A 481 27.56 -30.92 47.98
CA SER A 481 27.59 -31.52 46.64
C SER A 481 27.00 -32.93 46.76
N LEU A 482 25.92 -33.19 46.02
CA LEU A 482 25.26 -34.48 45.98
C LEU A 482 26.31 -35.57 45.72
N PRO A 483 26.26 -36.72 46.44
CA PRO A 483 27.15 -37.84 46.19
C PRO A 483 27.23 -38.19 44.70
N PRO A 484 28.39 -38.65 44.18
CA PRO A 484 28.61 -38.88 42.76
C PRO A 484 27.54 -39.79 42.14
N ASP A 485 27.05 -40.75 42.92
CA ASP A 485 25.98 -41.66 42.52
C ASP A 485 24.66 -40.94 42.23
N ILE A 486 24.31 -39.92 43.03
CA ILE A 486 23.11 -39.11 42.82
C ILE A 486 23.31 -38.16 41.65
N THR A 487 24.50 -37.58 41.48
CA THR A 487 24.78 -36.75 40.29
C THR A 487 24.72 -37.57 38.99
N ASN A 488 25.17 -38.82 39.02
CA ASN A 488 25.05 -39.73 37.88
C ASN A 488 23.59 -40.12 37.63
N LEU A 489 22.80 -40.36 38.68
CA LEU A 489 21.37 -40.65 38.55
C LEU A 489 20.60 -39.45 37.99
N VAL A 490 20.90 -38.23 38.42
CA VAL A 490 20.32 -37.00 37.88
C VAL A 490 20.72 -36.80 36.41
N ALA A 491 21.98 -37.07 36.06
CA ALA A 491 22.42 -37.02 34.67
C ALA A 491 21.71 -38.07 33.80
N GLN A 492 21.53 -39.29 34.31
CA GLN A 492 20.81 -40.37 33.63
C GLN A 492 19.32 -40.00 33.46
N GLY A 493 18.65 -39.56 34.52
CA GLY A 493 17.24 -39.13 34.46
C GLY A 493 17.02 -37.98 33.48
N ASN A 494 17.95 -37.02 33.43
CA ASN A 494 17.90 -35.95 32.42
C ASN A 494 18.11 -36.46 30.99
N SER A 495 18.94 -37.50 30.80
CA SER A 495 19.14 -38.13 29.49
C SER A 495 17.89 -38.92 29.04
N GLU A 496 17.24 -39.64 29.96
CA GLU A 496 16.01 -40.38 29.71
C GLU A 496 14.83 -39.43 29.46
N LYS A 497 14.71 -38.34 30.23
CA LYS A 497 13.74 -37.27 29.99
C LYS A 497 13.85 -36.70 28.59
N ARG A 498 15.08 -36.44 28.10
CA ARG A 498 15.30 -35.98 26.72
C ARG A 498 14.93 -37.04 25.69
N ALA A 499 15.29 -38.29 25.92
CA ALA A 499 14.94 -39.40 25.03
C ALA A 499 13.42 -39.59 24.92
N LEU A 500 12.69 -39.49 26.03
CA LEU A 500 11.22 -39.52 26.04
C LEU A 500 10.64 -38.31 25.30
N GLY A 501 11.17 -37.11 25.55
CA GLY A 501 10.75 -35.90 24.84
C GLY A 501 10.91 -35.99 23.33
N ASP A 502 11.99 -36.61 22.84
CA ASP A 502 12.20 -36.85 21.42
C ASP A 502 11.27 -37.93 20.86
N ALA A 503 10.93 -38.95 21.64
CA ALA A 503 9.94 -39.97 21.26
C ALA A 503 8.53 -39.38 21.15
N VAL A 504 8.13 -38.51 22.08
CA VAL A 504 6.84 -37.79 22.04
C VAL A 504 6.76 -36.90 20.80
N LYS A 505 7.82 -36.15 20.47
CA LYS A 505 7.87 -35.34 19.25
C LYS A 505 7.74 -36.17 17.97
N ARG A 506 8.31 -37.38 17.93
CA ARG A 506 8.14 -38.31 16.81
C ARG A 506 6.68 -38.78 16.69
N LEU A 507 6.09 -39.20 17.81
CA LEU A 507 4.68 -39.61 17.86
C LEU A 507 3.74 -38.48 17.40
N GLN A 508 3.96 -37.24 17.84
CA GLN A 508 3.19 -36.09 17.39
C GLN A 508 3.28 -35.91 15.87
N LYS A 509 4.48 -36.03 15.31
CA LYS A 509 4.69 -35.94 13.86
C LYS A 509 4.01 -37.08 13.07
N ASP A 510 4.01 -38.28 13.63
CA ASP A 510 3.32 -39.44 13.02
C ASP A 510 1.79 -39.25 13.06
N VAL A 511 1.25 -38.67 14.14
CA VAL A 511 -0.17 -38.31 14.24
C VAL A 511 -0.55 -37.24 13.21
N GLU A 512 0.25 -36.17 13.10
CA GLU A 512 0.04 -35.12 12.08
C GLU A 512 0.07 -35.71 10.65
N PHE A 513 0.95 -36.68 10.39
CA PHE A 513 1.01 -37.36 9.10
C PHE A 513 -0.26 -38.17 8.81
N ILE A 514 -0.79 -38.90 9.81
CA ILE A 514 -2.03 -39.67 9.67
C ILE A 514 -3.24 -38.75 9.46
N GLU A 515 -3.28 -37.61 10.14
CA GLU A 515 -4.34 -36.61 9.97
C GLU A 515 -4.28 -35.94 8.60
N SER A 516 -3.06 -35.65 8.10
CA SER A 516 -2.86 -35.13 6.75
C SER A 516 -3.26 -36.13 5.66
N ASP A 517 -3.04 -37.43 5.87
CA ASP A 517 -3.40 -38.47 4.91
C ASP A 517 -4.93 -38.73 4.89
N ARG A 518 -5.60 -38.57 6.03
CA ARG A 518 -7.07 -38.59 6.12
C ARG A 518 -7.74 -37.35 5.50
N GLY A 519 -7.01 -36.25 5.37
CA GLY A 519 -7.50 -34.99 4.81
C GLY A 519 -7.58 -34.94 3.28
N HIS A 520 -7.09 -35.95 2.55
CA HIS A 520 -7.26 -36.02 1.10
C HIS A 520 -8.63 -36.59 0.74
N PRO A 521 -9.61 -35.78 0.29
CA PRO A 521 -10.87 -36.31 -0.20
C PRO A 521 -10.57 -37.20 -1.40
N TYR A 522 -10.99 -38.45 -1.32
CA TYR A 522 -11.09 -39.35 -2.47
C TYR A 522 -11.81 -38.59 -3.58
N VAL A 523 -11.06 -38.13 -4.59
CA VAL A 523 -11.63 -37.57 -5.81
C VAL A 523 -12.26 -38.73 -6.53
N GLU A 524 -13.56 -38.90 -6.30
CA GLU A 524 -14.42 -39.84 -6.97
C GLU A 524 -14.42 -39.48 -8.46
N ASN A 525 -13.60 -40.16 -9.24
CA ASN A 525 -13.58 -40.10 -10.71
C ASN A 525 -14.96 -40.52 -11.23
N ARG A 526 -15.88 -39.56 -11.37
CA ARG A 526 -17.12 -39.74 -12.13
C ARG A 526 -16.76 -39.80 -13.62
N PRO A 527 -17.09 -40.90 -14.32
CA PRO A 527 -16.92 -40.97 -15.76
C PRO A 527 -17.91 -40.04 -16.47
N ASP A 528 -17.39 -39.26 -17.42
CA ASP A 528 -18.13 -38.35 -18.29
C ASP A 528 -19.38 -39.02 -18.89
N THR A 529 -20.54 -38.45 -18.57
CA THR A 529 -21.81 -38.79 -19.21
C THR A 529 -21.84 -38.29 -20.65
N ALA A 530 -22.07 -39.23 -21.55
CA ALA A 530 -22.17 -39.05 -22.98
C ALA A 530 -23.19 -37.98 -23.42
N ASP A 531 -22.72 -37.23 -24.40
CA ASP A 531 -23.41 -36.25 -25.24
C ASP A 531 -24.60 -36.89 -25.98
N TYR A 532 -25.81 -36.35 -25.79
CA TYR A 532 -26.99 -36.69 -26.61
C TYR A 532 -27.34 -35.48 -27.51
N PRO A 533 -27.40 -35.64 -28.85
CA PRO A 533 -27.76 -34.57 -29.75
C PRO A 533 -29.27 -34.36 -29.78
N LYS A 534 -29.71 -33.12 -29.57
CA LYS A 534 -31.11 -32.70 -29.74
C LYS A 534 -31.44 -32.56 -31.24
N ARG A 535 -32.57 -33.16 -31.65
CA ARG A 535 -33.33 -32.80 -32.85
C ARG A 535 -34.32 -31.69 -32.53
#